data_AF-U2D173-F1
#
_entry.id   AF-U2D173-F1
#
_cell.length_a   1.000
_cell.length_b   1.000
_cell.length_c   1.000
_cell.angle_alpha   90.00
_cell.angle_beta   90.00
_cell.angle_gamma   90.00
#
_symmetry.space_group_name_H-M   'P 1'
#
loop_
_entity.id
_entity.type
_entity.pdbx_description
1 polymer ?
#
loop_
_entity_poly.entity_id
_entity_poly.type
_entity_poly.pdbx_seq_one_letter_code
_entity_poly.pdbx_strand_id
1 'polypeptide(L)'
;MFKLTRNPDIYHGRNKDYNFFEGWYFKIVHPHRNITYCFIPGIFLSNKKECSHSFIQVLNGYESNFKYLTFKRSDFKASSSKFDVSVENNHFSLNRINININEQEIKIMGNLEFNNIIKWPDTLINPGSMGFYNYLSFMQCYSQVCAIDGYIKGSLDINGENIDFTGGKVYIEKNWGKAFPYSYIWVQGNSFNSSHGAVTASIGHVPMPFTSFTGFLIGINANNKFYKFTTINKSKISIKFDDESIILEAHKKDCILKLRGIYEEKNFMNLFAPREDKMVPIARETLQGRLEVILYDKKSNEIILNDSCNCAGIEFSGNYKELMMDNNY
;
A
#
# COMPACT_ATOMS: atom_id res chain seq x y z
N MET A 1 5.37 -22.30 8.69
CA MET A 1 4.16 -21.94 7.93
C MET A 1 3.16 -21.16 8.80
N PHE A 2 2.62 -21.74 9.88
CA PHE A 2 1.66 -21.06 10.78
C PHE A 2 2.11 -19.71 11.36
N LYS A 3 3.39 -19.56 11.72
CA LYS A 3 3.93 -18.29 12.24
C LYS A 3 3.84 -17.15 11.22
N LEU A 4 4.11 -17.44 9.95
CA LEU A 4 4.06 -16.46 8.85
C LEU A 4 2.62 -16.05 8.58
N THR A 5 1.73 -17.03 8.48
CA THR A 5 0.30 -16.78 8.30
C THR A 5 -0.30 -15.92 9.42
N ARG A 6 0.13 -16.11 10.68
CA ARG A 6 -0.35 -15.32 11.83
C ARG A 6 0.40 -14.01 12.08
N ASN A 7 1.48 -13.75 11.35
CA ASN A 7 2.23 -12.51 11.43
C ASN A 7 2.62 -12.05 10.03
N PRO A 8 1.65 -11.58 9.24
CA PRO A 8 1.86 -11.25 7.82
C PRO A 8 2.81 -10.05 7.59
N ASP A 9 3.17 -9.31 8.64
CA ASP A 9 4.13 -8.21 8.52
C ASP A 9 5.56 -8.73 8.19
N ILE A 10 5.94 -9.93 8.63
CA ILE A 10 7.34 -10.45 8.53
C ILE A 10 7.65 -11.09 7.17
N TYR A 11 8.93 -11.20 6.81
CA TYR A 11 9.38 -11.74 5.52
C TYR A 11 8.92 -13.20 5.26
N HIS A 12 8.33 -13.46 4.09
CA HIS A 12 7.81 -14.74 3.63
C HIS A 12 8.75 -15.50 2.68
N GLY A 13 9.75 -14.83 2.10
CA GLY A 13 10.64 -15.42 1.10
C GLY A 13 11.75 -16.34 1.60
N ARG A 14 11.85 -16.63 2.91
CA ARG A 14 12.99 -17.36 3.50
C ARG A 14 13.30 -18.71 2.84
N ASN A 15 12.28 -19.43 2.39
CA ASN A 15 12.41 -20.74 1.74
C ASN A 15 12.12 -20.66 0.23
N LYS A 16 12.38 -19.51 -0.38
CA LYS A 16 12.14 -19.24 -1.80
C LYS A 16 13.47 -18.93 -2.46
N ASP A 17 13.70 -19.56 -3.61
CA ASP A 17 14.92 -19.36 -4.39
C ASP A 17 14.68 -18.77 -5.77
N TYR A 18 13.43 -18.78 -6.25
CA TYR A 18 12.97 -18.33 -7.56
C TYR A 18 11.45 -18.10 -7.55
N ASN A 19 10.94 -17.46 -8.60
CA ASN A 19 9.53 -17.13 -8.82
C ASN A 19 8.85 -16.56 -7.56
N PHE A 20 9.48 -15.54 -6.99
CA PHE A 20 9.03 -14.93 -5.75
C PHE A 20 9.37 -13.45 -5.73
N PHE A 21 8.47 -12.65 -5.19
CA PHE A 21 8.74 -11.26 -4.85
C PHE A 21 8.20 -10.97 -3.45
N GLU A 22 8.79 -9.98 -2.80
CA GLU A 22 8.23 -9.36 -1.60
C GLU A 22 8.73 -7.92 -1.48
N GLY A 23 7.81 -6.99 -1.24
CA GLY A 23 8.11 -5.57 -1.11
C GLY A 23 7.21 -4.89 -0.07
N TRP A 24 7.73 -3.83 0.55
CA TRP A 24 7.03 -3.05 1.58
C TRP A 24 6.95 -1.62 1.13
N TYR A 25 5.73 -1.13 0.92
CA TYR A 25 5.42 0.23 0.53
C TYR A 25 5.34 1.13 1.77
N PHE A 26 6.23 2.12 1.87
CA PHE A 26 6.22 3.14 2.92
C PHE A 26 5.93 4.50 2.32
N LYS A 27 4.70 4.99 2.50
CA LYS A 27 4.35 6.35 2.12
C LYS A 27 4.45 7.27 3.31
N ILE A 28 5.19 8.36 3.13
CA ILE A 28 5.35 9.44 4.11
C ILE A 28 4.76 10.73 3.55
N VAL A 29 4.02 11.45 4.40
CA VAL A 29 3.37 12.71 4.05
C VAL A 29 3.86 13.79 5.01
N HIS A 30 4.39 14.88 4.47
CA HIS A 30 4.82 16.04 5.25
C HIS A 30 3.60 16.70 5.94
N PRO A 31 3.72 17.20 7.18
CA PRO A 31 2.58 17.70 7.96
C PRO A 31 1.87 18.94 7.38
N HIS A 32 2.60 19.78 6.64
CA HIS A 32 2.11 21.11 6.24
C HIS A 32 2.28 21.45 4.76
N ARG A 33 3.04 20.63 4.04
CA ARG A 33 3.39 20.86 2.64
C ARG A 33 2.84 19.67 1.87
N ASN A 34 2.43 19.86 0.63
CA ASN A 34 2.00 18.76 -0.24
C ASN A 34 3.20 17.94 -0.74
N ILE A 35 4.14 17.63 0.15
CA ILE A 35 5.34 16.83 -0.11
C ILE A 35 5.06 15.42 0.37
N THR A 36 5.18 14.48 -0.56
CA THR A 36 5.09 13.05 -0.29
C THR A 36 6.27 12.33 -0.87
N TYR A 37 6.75 11.34 -0.12
CA TYR A 37 7.69 10.36 -0.62
C TYR A 37 7.13 8.96 -0.38
N CYS A 38 7.48 8.04 -1.27
CA CYS A 38 7.30 6.63 -1.01
C CYS A 38 8.63 5.89 -1.21
N PHE A 39 8.93 4.99 -0.27
CA PHE A 39 10.06 4.08 -0.35
C PHE A 39 9.55 2.65 -0.36
N ILE A 40 9.97 1.87 -1.35
CA ILE A 40 9.54 0.49 -1.53
C ILE A 40 10.78 -0.42 -1.57
N PRO A 41 11.37 -0.77 -0.41
CA PRO A 41 12.36 -1.83 -0.35
C PRO A 41 11.74 -3.19 -0.72
N GLY A 42 12.50 -4.04 -1.40
CA GLY A 42 12.05 -5.38 -1.70
C GLY A 42 13.10 -6.28 -2.31
N ILE A 43 12.67 -7.51 -2.59
CA ILE A 43 13.44 -8.54 -3.26
C ILE A 43 12.61 -9.18 -4.37
N PHE A 44 13.25 -9.43 -5.49
CA PHE A 44 12.70 -10.16 -6.62
C PHE A 44 13.61 -11.36 -6.95
N LEU A 45 13.02 -12.56 -6.96
CA LEU A 45 13.67 -13.82 -7.27
C LEU A 45 13.04 -14.38 -8.56
N SER A 46 13.80 -14.33 -9.65
CA SER A 46 13.39 -14.88 -10.94
C SER A 46 13.70 -16.38 -11.05
N ASN A 47 13.06 -17.09 -11.99
CA ASN A 47 13.51 -18.42 -12.41
C ASN A 47 14.94 -18.40 -12.97
N LYS A 48 15.36 -17.26 -13.55
CA LYS A 48 16.74 -17.00 -13.99
C LYS A 48 17.49 -16.30 -12.87
N LYS A 49 18.45 -16.99 -12.23
CA LYS A 49 19.13 -16.49 -11.03
C LYS A 49 19.82 -15.15 -11.25
N GLU A 50 20.36 -14.93 -12.44
CA GLU A 50 21.01 -13.68 -12.88
C GLU A 50 20.04 -12.48 -12.96
N CYS A 51 18.74 -12.73 -13.11
CA CYS A 51 17.71 -11.70 -13.08
C CYS A 51 17.20 -11.41 -11.66
N SER A 52 17.62 -12.19 -10.65
CA SER A 52 17.23 -11.97 -9.26
C SER A 52 18.04 -10.83 -8.64
N HIS A 53 17.34 -9.91 -7.99
CA HIS A 53 17.95 -8.71 -7.41
C HIS A 53 17.10 -8.22 -6.23
N SER A 54 17.70 -7.39 -5.38
CA SER A 54 16.94 -6.56 -4.45
C SER A 54 16.81 -5.16 -5.01
N PHE A 55 15.85 -4.41 -4.47
CA PHE A 55 15.54 -3.09 -4.99
C PHE A 55 15.06 -2.15 -3.88
N ILE A 56 15.15 -0.86 -4.18
CA ILE A 56 14.40 0.18 -3.50
C ILE A 56 13.75 1.03 -4.60
N GLN A 57 12.42 1.07 -4.63
CA GLN A 57 11.72 2.06 -5.45
C GLN A 57 11.56 3.36 -4.64
N VAL A 58 11.87 4.49 -5.26
CA VAL A 58 11.74 5.81 -4.64
C VAL A 58 10.79 6.65 -5.48
N LEU A 59 9.73 7.13 -4.86
CA LEU A 59 8.78 8.06 -5.46
C LEU A 59 8.92 9.41 -4.77
N ASN A 60 9.11 10.47 -5.56
CA ASN A 60 8.83 11.84 -5.15
C ASN A 60 7.45 12.22 -5.69
N GLY A 61 6.47 12.25 -4.80
CA GLY A 61 5.09 12.51 -5.17
C GLY A 61 4.85 13.95 -5.63
N TYR A 62 5.60 14.93 -5.12
CA TYR A 62 5.44 16.33 -5.50
C TYR A 62 5.88 16.60 -6.94
N GLU A 63 6.99 15.98 -7.37
CA GLU A 63 7.54 16.14 -8.72
C GLU A 63 7.05 15.08 -9.72
N SER A 64 6.25 14.11 -9.26
CA SER A 64 5.89 12.91 -10.04
C SER A 64 7.13 12.21 -10.61
N ASN A 65 8.19 12.10 -9.80
CA ASN A 65 9.45 11.49 -10.18
C ASN A 65 9.60 10.12 -9.52
N PHE A 66 10.04 9.14 -10.29
CA PHE A 66 10.19 7.75 -9.89
C PHE A 66 11.56 7.21 -10.25
N LYS A 67 12.18 6.48 -9.30
CA LYS A 67 13.44 5.77 -9.50
C LYS A 67 13.32 4.31 -9.03
N TYR A 68 13.81 3.39 -9.85
CA TYR A 68 13.95 1.97 -9.51
C TYR A 68 15.43 1.64 -9.30
N LEU A 69 15.87 1.62 -8.04
CA LEU A 69 17.26 1.35 -7.69
C LEU A 69 17.45 -0.15 -7.51
N THR A 70 18.43 -0.74 -8.21
CA THR A 70 18.71 -2.18 -8.16
C THR A 70 20.00 -2.48 -7.41
N PHE A 71 19.98 -3.54 -6.62
CA PHE A 71 21.08 -4.01 -5.78
C PHE A 71 21.24 -5.52 -5.94
N LYS A 72 22.34 -6.10 -5.46
CA LYS A 72 22.54 -7.55 -5.56
C LYS A 72 21.56 -8.24 -4.63
N ARG A 73 21.10 -9.43 -5.02
CA ARG A 73 20.27 -10.32 -4.17
C ARG A 73 20.85 -10.48 -2.75
N SER A 74 22.18 -10.52 -2.61
CA SER A 74 22.89 -10.69 -1.33
C SER A 74 22.74 -9.51 -0.37
N ASP A 75 22.38 -8.33 -0.88
CA ASP A 75 22.37 -7.09 -0.11
C ASP A 75 21.04 -6.93 0.65
N PHE A 76 20.03 -7.73 0.29
CA PHE A 76 18.79 -7.86 1.02
C PHE A 76 18.94 -8.76 2.24
N LYS A 77 18.53 -8.24 3.40
CA LYS A 77 18.44 -9.00 4.65
C LYS A 77 17.09 -8.77 5.30
N ALA A 78 16.56 -9.80 5.95
CA ALA A 78 15.30 -9.71 6.67
C ALA A 78 15.34 -10.54 7.95
N SER A 79 14.71 -10.03 9.00
CA SER A 79 14.52 -10.76 10.25
C SER A 79 13.51 -11.90 10.10
N SER A 80 13.73 -12.96 10.86
CA SER A 80 12.85 -14.14 10.91
C SER A 80 11.77 -14.09 12.00
N SER A 81 11.79 -13.03 12.82
CA SER A 81 10.90 -12.91 13.98
C SER A 81 10.08 -11.63 14.01
N LYS A 82 10.50 -10.59 13.31
CA LYS A 82 9.85 -9.28 13.27
C LYS A 82 9.93 -8.66 11.88
N PHE A 83 9.09 -7.66 11.61
CA PHE A 83 9.20 -6.84 10.42
C PHE A 83 10.41 -5.90 10.57
N ASP A 84 11.50 -6.29 9.93
CA ASP A 84 12.80 -5.64 9.97
C ASP A 84 13.57 -6.12 8.74
N VAL A 85 13.77 -5.22 7.77
CA VAL A 85 14.40 -5.51 6.49
C VAL A 85 15.44 -4.46 6.15
N SER A 86 16.47 -4.86 5.41
CA SER A 86 17.48 -3.94 4.91
C SER A 86 17.86 -4.26 3.47
N VAL A 87 18.21 -3.23 2.71
CA VAL A 87 18.83 -3.33 1.38
C VAL A 87 20.06 -2.43 1.40
N GLU A 88 21.24 -3.03 1.28
CA GLU A 88 22.51 -2.33 1.50
C GLU A 88 22.50 -1.60 2.87
N ASN A 89 22.76 -0.29 2.88
CA ASN A 89 22.82 0.56 4.07
C ASN A 89 21.46 1.16 4.46
N ASN A 90 20.36 0.70 3.87
CA ASN A 90 19.02 1.20 4.14
C ASN A 90 18.25 0.21 5.03
N HIS A 91 17.59 0.71 6.07
CA HIS A 91 16.85 -0.10 7.05
C HIS A 91 15.39 0.33 7.13
N PHE A 92 14.50 -0.65 7.12
CA PHE A 92 13.06 -0.44 7.14
C PHE A 92 12.40 -1.39 8.14
N SER A 93 11.48 -0.86 8.93
CA SER A 93 10.70 -1.62 9.88
C SER A 93 9.40 -0.90 10.19
N LEU A 94 8.52 -1.53 10.97
CA LEU A 94 7.24 -0.93 11.33
C LEU A 94 7.37 0.43 12.05
N ASN A 95 8.44 0.66 12.80
CA ASN A 95 8.60 1.83 13.66
C ASN A 95 9.71 2.80 13.22
N ARG A 96 10.43 2.49 12.14
CA ARG A 96 11.47 3.39 11.63
C ARG A 96 11.86 3.11 10.19
N ILE A 97 12.38 4.16 9.57
CA ILE A 97 13.16 4.14 8.34
C ILE A 97 14.51 4.80 8.63
N ASN A 98 15.60 4.15 8.23
CA ASN A 98 16.91 4.78 8.07
C ASN A 98 17.30 4.63 6.60
N ILE A 99 17.45 5.76 5.91
CA ILE A 99 17.81 5.80 4.49
C ILE A 99 19.22 6.37 4.35
N ASN A 100 19.98 5.73 3.46
CA ASN A 100 21.27 6.18 2.98
C ASN A 100 21.40 5.74 1.51
N ILE A 101 20.79 6.52 0.63
CA ILE A 101 20.85 6.37 -0.83
C ILE A 101 21.79 7.46 -1.34
N ASN A 102 22.84 7.07 -2.06
CA ASN A 102 23.79 7.98 -2.68
C ASN A 102 24.07 7.53 -4.11
N GLU A 103 23.10 7.77 -4.99
CA GLU A 103 23.17 7.44 -6.41
C GLU A 103 23.37 8.70 -7.25
N GLN A 104 23.77 8.56 -8.52
CA GLN A 104 24.16 9.69 -9.37
C GLN A 104 23.10 10.80 -9.46
N GLU A 105 21.82 10.43 -9.47
CA GLU A 105 20.69 11.35 -9.67
C GLU A 105 19.82 11.54 -8.42
N ILE A 106 20.10 10.82 -7.33
CA ILE A 106 19.30 10.88 -6.11
C ILE A 106 20.16 10.62 -4.88
N LYS A 107 20.18 11.60 -3.98
CA LYS A 107 20.83 11.51 -2.67
C LYS A 107 19.79 11.70 -1.60
N ILE A 108 19.57 10.69 -0.79
CA ILE A 108 18.64 10.73 0.34
C ILE A 108 19.34 10.14 1.55
N MET A 109 19.39 10.89 2.65
CA MET A 109 19.97 10.41 3.89
C MET A 109 19.18 10.90 5.09
N GLY A 110 18.90 10.03 6.06
CA GLY A 110 18.25 10.45 7.29
C GLY A 110 17.52 9.33 8.02
N ASN A 111 16.77 9.74 9.04
CA ASN A 111 16.06 8.84 9.93
C ASN A 111 14.66 9.37 10.19
N LEU A 112 13.67 8.48 10.07
CA LEU A 112 12.29 8.73 10.45
C LEU A 112 11.89 7.66 11.47
N GLU A 113 11.41 8.10 12.62
CA GLU A 113 10.78 7.25 13.64
C GLU A 113 9.26 7.36 13.50
N PHE A 114 8.55 6.25 13.71
CA PHE A 114 7.10 6.19 13.61
C PHE A 114 6.45 5.86 14.94
N ASN A 115 5.58 6.76 15.38
CA ASN A 115 4.92 6.71 16.69
C ASN A 115 3.40 6.59 16.51
N ASN A 116 2.71 6.06 17.52
CA ASN A 116 1.26 5.86 17.53
C ASN A 116 0.76 5.11 16.27
N ILE A 117 1.51 4.09 15.84
CA ILE A 117 1.14 3.25 14.70
C ILE A 117 -0.21 2.59 14.95
N ILE A 118 -1.14 2.81 14.04
CA ILE A 118 -2.42 2.10 13.99
C ILE A 118 -2.26 0.97 12.97
N LYS A 119 -2.30 -0.27 13.45
CA LYS A 119 -2.27 -1.45 12.59
C LYS A 119 -3.65 -1.79 12.06
N TRP A 120 -3.70 -2.55 10.97
CA TRP A 120 -4.91 -3.27 10.59
C TRP A 120 -5.34 -4.24 11.71
N PRO A 121 -6.58 -4.18 12.23
CA PRO A 121 -7.01 -5.06 13.32
C PRO A 121 -7.04 -6.52 12.92
N ASP A 122 -6.23 -7.28 13.65
CA ASP A 122 -5.90 -8.67 13.40
C ASP A 122 -6.64 -9.63 14.36
N THR A 123 -6.92 -10.86 13.93
CA THR A 123 -7.46 -11.95 14.75
C THR A 123 -6.85 -13.29 14.38
N LEU A 124 -6.91 -14.29 15.27
CA LEU A 124 -6.42 -15.64 14.97
C LEU A 124 -7.10 -16.27 13.75
N ILE A 125 -8.39 -16.02 13.56
CA ILE A 125 -9.18 -16.61 12.45
C ILE A 125 -8.98 -15.81 11.15
N ASN A 126 -8.83 -14.49 11.25
CA ASN A 126 -8.58 -13.60 10.13
C ASN A 126 -7.27 -12.85 10.36
N PRO A 127 -6.12 -13.49 10.05
CA PRO A 127 -4.83 -12.87 10.22
C PRO A 127 -4.62 -11.73 9.20
N GLY A 128 -4.27 -10.53 9.67
CA GLY A 128 -3.94 -9.37 8.85
C GLY A 128 -5.08 -8.83 7.99
N SER A 129 -4.72 -8.06 6.97
CA SER A 129 -5.68 -7.43 6.05
C SER A 129 -6.41 -8.47 5.23
N MET A 130 -5.70 -9.37 4.57
CA MET A 130 -6.29 -10.45 3.78
C MET A 130 -7.08 -11.50 4.60
N GLY A 131 -7.00 -11.48 5.92
CA GLY A 131 -7.79 -12.34 6.79
C GLY A 131 -7.63 -13.82 6.46
N PHE A 132 -8.75 -14.54 6.33
CA PHE A 132 -8.75 -15.97 6.01
C PHE A 132 -7.94 -16.32 4.74
N TYR A 133 -7.82 -15.42 3.76
CA TYR A 133 -7.08 -15.70 2.53
C TYR A 133 -5.57 -15.95 2.77
N ASN A 134 -5.01 -15.48 3.87
CA ASN A 134 -3.61 -15.78 4.25
C ASN A 134 -3.37 -17.27 4.57
N TYR A 135 -4.44 -18.07 4.78
CA TYR A 135 -4.34 -19.52 4.94
C TYR A 135 -4.34 -20.27 3.61
N LEU A 136 -4.74 -19.63 2.50
CA LEU A 136 -4.72 -20.26 1.18
C LEU A 136 -3.30 -20.20 0.62
N SER A 137 -2.78 -21.29 0.07
CA SER A 137 -1.39 -21.36 -0.41
C SER A 137 -1.24 -21.12 -1.92
N PHE A 138 -2.35 -20.96 -2.64
CA PHE A 138 -2.38 -20.90 -4.11
C PHE A 138 -2.56 -19.48 -4.68
N MET A 139 -2.72 -18.46 -3.82
CA MET A 139 -2.87 -17.07 -4.29
C MET A 139 -1.58 -16.61 -4.97
N GLN A 140 -1.71 -15.89 -6.09
CA GLN A 140 -0.58 -15.34 -6.83
C GLN A 140 0.08 -14.16 -6.11
N CYS A 141 -0.74 -13.34 -5.47
CA CYS A 141 -0.33 -12.19 -4.67
C CYS A 141 -1.03 -12.24 -3.31
N TYR A 142 -0.30 -11.90 -2.27
CA TYR A 142 -0.82 -11.59 -0.96
C TYR A 142 -0.51 -10.13 -0.64
N SER A 143 -1.34 -9.50 0.19
CA SER A 143 -1.21 -8.13 0.67
C SER A 143 -1.37 -8.09 2.20
N GLN A 144 -0.67 -7.17 2.83
CA GLN A 144 -0.79 -6.86 4.25
C GLN A 144 -0.69 -5.35 4.47
N VAL A 145 -1.74 -4.76 5.04
CA VAL A 145 -1.69 -3.37 5.55
C VAL A 145 -1.05 -3.40 6.93
N CYS A 146 0.26 -3.17 6.99
CA CYS A 146 1.04 -3.21 8.23
C CYS A 146 0.68 -2.05 9.17
N ALA A 147 0.52 -0.84 8.61
CA ALA A 147 0.11 0.36 9.34
C ALA A 147 -0.84 1.18 8.48
N ILE A 148 -2.07 1.40 8.96
CA ILE A 148 -3.03 2.27 8.28
C ILE A 148 -2.74 3.74 8.56
N ASP A 149 -2.17 4.05 9.72
CA ASP A 149 -1.84 5.40 10.15
C ASP A 149 -0.69 5.39 11.17
N GLY A 150 -0.08 6.55 11.36
CA GLY A 150 0.99 6.78 12.33
C GLY A 150 1.57 8.18 12.16
N TYR A 151 2.32 8.64 13.16
CA TYR A 151 2.99 9.93 13.14
C TYR A 151 4.50 9.76 12.94
N ILE A 152 5.08 10.67 12.18
CA ILE A 152 6.51 10.70 11.90
C ILE A 152 7.23 11.64 12.88
N LYS A 153 8.45 11.28 13.27
CA LYS A 153 9.43 12.15 13.91
C LYS A 153 10.77 11.99 13.20
N GLY A 154 11.40 13.11 12.84
CA GLY A 154 12.71 13.12 12.17
C GLY A 154 12.65 13.75 10.78
N SER A 155 13.81 13.75 10.11
CA SER A 155 14.05 14.48 8.87
C SER A 155 14.84 13.63 7.88
N LEU A 156 14.70 13.98 6.60
CA LEU A 156 15.55 13.47 5.51
C LEU A 156 16.29 14.65 4.87
N ASP A 157 17.59 14.49 4.64
CA ASP A 157 18.32 15.29 3.66
C ASP A 157 18.07 14.69 2.27
N ILE A 158 17.51 15.48 1.37
CA ILE A 158 17.16 15.09 0.01
C ILE A 158 17.84 16.05 -0.96
N ASN A 159 18.83 15.55 -1.69
CA ASN A 159 19.64 16.32 -2.63
C ASN A 159 20.25 17.60 -2.00
N GLY A 160 20.58 17.56 -0.71
CA GLY A 160 21.12 18.70 0.04
C GLY A 160 20.07 19.62 0.69
N GLU A 161 18.77 19.38 0.47
CA GLU A 161 17.70 20.04 1.22
C GLU A 161 17.28 19.17 2.41
N ASN A 162 17.40 19.71 3.62
CA ASN A 162 16.89 19.04 4.81
C ASN A 162 15.38 19.31 4.98
N ILE A 163 14.58 18.24 4.90
CA ILE A 163 13.14 18.27 5.06
C ILE A 163 12.75 17.57 6.37
N ASP A 164 12.17 18.32 7.31
CA ASP A 164 11.64 17.80 8.56
C ASP A 164 10.22 17.23 8.37
N PHE A 165 10.06 15.93 8.60
CA PHE A 165 8.77 15.24 8.50
C PHE A 165 8.07 15.11 9.86
N THR A 166 8.60 15.73 10.92
CA THR A 166 8.02 15.65 12.27
C THR A 166 6.58 16.15 12.30
N GLY A 167 5.67 15.32 12.83
CA GLY A 167 4.22 15.56 12.81
C GLY A 167 3.52 15.08 11.54
N GLY A 168 4.27 14.64 10.53
CA GLY A 168 3.76 14.04 9.30
C GLY A 168 3.13 12.66 9.52
N LYS A 169 2.63 12.08 8.44
CA LYS A 169 1.87 10.82 8.44
C LYS A 169 2.60 9.69 7.72
N VAL A 170 2.48 8.48 8.23
CA VAL A 170 3.03 7.27 7.60
C VAL A 170 1.94 6.23 7.31
N TYR A 171 2.02 5.62 6.13
CA TYR A 171 1.25 4.44 5.72
C TYR A 171 2.22 3.33 5.32
N ILE A 172 1.93 2.10 5.74
CA ILE A 172 2.78 0.95 5.41
C ILE A 172 1.92 -0.22 4.92
N GLU A 173 2.16 -0.65 3.69
CA GLU A 173 1.58 -1.85 3.08
C GLU A 173 2.69 -2.75 2.56
N LYS A 174 2.37 -4.02 2.34
CA LYS A 174 3.32 -5.00 1.86
C LYS A 174 2.62 -5.96 0.92
N ASN A 175 3.31 -6.37 -0.14
CA ASN A 175 2.86 -7.43 -1.03
C ASN A 175 3.92 -8.52 -1.17
N TRP A 176 3.49 -9.77 -1.33
CA TRP A 176 4.38 -10.89 -1.61
C TRP A 176 3.69 -11.95 -2.46
N GLY A 177 4.47 -12.79 -3.13
CA GLY A 177 3.92 -13.87 -3.95
C GLY A 177 4.74 -14.10 -5.21
N LYS A 178 4.06 -14.48 -6.29
CA LYS A 178 4.65 -14.74 -7.62
C LYS A 178 4.47 -13.57 -8.58
N ALA A 179 3.28 -12.97 -8.57
CA ALA A 179 2.91 -11.87 -9.46
C ALA A 179 1.76 -11.06 -8.85
N PHE A 180 1.64 -9.79 -9.23
CA PHE A 180 0.47 -8.98 -8.89
C PHE A 180 -0.79 -9.43 -9.66
N PRO A 181 -2.00 -9.07 -9.20
CA PRO A 181 -3.25 -9.33 -9.93
C PRO A 181 -3.21 -8.81 -11.37
N TYR A 182 -4.03 -9.39 -12.24
CA TYR A 182 -4.07 -8.97 -13.65
C TYR A 182 -4.44 -7.50 -13.80
N SER A 183 -5.48 -7.09 -13.08
CA SER A 183 -5.96 -5.73 -12.94
C SER A 183 -6.31 -5.44 -11.48
N TYR A 184 -6.07 -4.21 -11.06
CA TYR A 184 -6.41 -3.75 -9.71
C TYR A 184 -6.55 -2.22 -9.65
N ILE A 185 -7.22 -1.78 -8.60
CA ILE A 185 -7.38 -0.39 -8.16
C ILE A 185 -6.90 -0.31 -6.71
N TRP A 186 -6.10 0.69 -6.39
CA TRP A 186 -5.74 0.99 -5.01
C TRP A 186 -5.91 2.48 -4.72
N VAL A 187 -6.51 2.80 -3.57
CA VAL A 187 -6.74 4.17 -3.10
C VAL A 187 -6.37 4.25 -1.62
N GLN A 188 -5.57 5.26 -1.25
CA GLN A 188 -5.12 5.44 0.13
C GLN A 188 -5.04 6.92 0.51
N GLY A 189 -5.47 7.22 1.74
CA GLY A 189 -5.29 8.54 2.34
C GLY A 189 -5.33 8.49 3.86
N ASN A 190 -4.44 9.22 4.52
CA ASN A 190 -4.33 9.26 5.99
C ASN A 190 -3.89 10.63 6.54
N SER A 191 -3.98 11.68 5.71
CA SER A 191 -3.64 13.07 6.04
C SER A 191 -4.87 13.98 5.92
N PHE A 192 -5.99 13.58 6.52
CA PHE A 192 -7.25 14.32 6.49
C PHE A 192 -7.17 15.66 7.21
N ASN A 193 -7.92 16.64 6.72
CA ASN A 193 -7.81 18.04 7.15
C ASN A 193 -8.39 18.31 8.54
N SER A 194 -9.53 17.70 8.86
CA SER A 194 -10.35 18.11 10.02
C SER A 194 -10.38 17.07 11.13
N SER A 195 -9.96 15.84 10.85
CA SER A 195 -10.09 14.71 11.75
C SER A 195 -8.94 13.72 11.62
N HIS A 196 -8.74 12.92 12.66
CA HIS A 196 -7.82 11.78 12.60
C HIS A 196 -8.51 10.61 11.90
N GLY A 197 -8.37 10.56 10.58
CA GLY A 197 -8.84 9.48 9.73
C GLY A 197 -7.70 8.79 8.99
N ALA A 198 -7.94 7.56 8.57
CA ALA A 198 -7.09 6.89 7.59
C ALA A 198 -7.89 5.84 6.83
N VAL A 199 -7.72 5.77 5.52
CA VAL A 199 -8.41 4.82 4.65
C VAL A 199 -7.42 4.19 3.67
N THR A 200 -7.65 2.92 3.41
CA THR A 200 -7.04 2.17 2.32
C THR A 200 -8.11 1.31 1.67
N ALA A 201 -8.07 1.22 0.35
CA ALA A 201 -9.01 0.48 -0.47
C ALA A 201 -8.26 -0.21 -1.61
N SER A 202 -8.16 -1.54 -1.54
CA SER A 202 -7.58 -2.38 -2.60
C SER A 202 -8.69 -3.21 -3.24
N ILE A 203 -8.83 -3.15 -4.56
CA ILE A 203 -9.76 -3.94 -5.36
C ILE A 203 -8.96 -4.64 -6.44
N GLY A 204 -9.12 -5.94 -6.60
CA GLY A 204 -8.36 -6.69 -7.60
C GLY A 204 -9.10 -7.89 -8.15
N HIS A 205 -8.76 -8.25 -9.38
CA HIS A 205 -9.22 -9.48 -9.99
C HIS A 205 -8.43 -10.66 -9.40
N VAL A 206 -9.11 -11.52 -8.64
CA VAL A 206 -8.49 -12.65 -7.94
C VAL A 206 -8.72 -13.94 -8.74
N PRO A 207 -7.68 -14.56 -9.31
CA PRO A 207 -7.81 -15.85 -9.95
C PRO A 207 -7.94 -16.96 -8.91
N MET A 208 -8.90 -17.86 -9.12
CA MET A 208 -9.11 -19.10 -8.37
C MET A 208 -8.88 -20.31 -9.29
N PRO A 209 -8.66 -21.52 -8.76
CA PRO A 209 -8.30 -22.70 -9.58
C PRO A 209 -9.25 -23.04 -10.75
N PHE A 210 -10.48 -22.50 -10.82
CA PHE A 210 -11.44 -22.74 -11.91
C PHE A 210 -12.36 -21.53 -12.22
N THR A 211 -12.15 -20.39 -11.57
CA THR A 211 -13.00 -19.21 -11.68
C THR A 211 -12.18 -17.99 -11.30
N SER A 212 -12.79 -16.82 -11.30
CA SER A 212 -12.21 -15.62 -10.71
C SER A 212 -13.32 -14.79 -10.08
N PHE A 213 -12.93 -13.89 -9.19
CA PHE A 213 -13.85 -12.93 -8.61
C PHE A 213 -13.15 -11.61 -8.38
N THR A 214 -13.92 -10.52 -8.35
CA THR A 214 -13.42 -9.23 -7.89
C THR A 214 -13.37 -9.22 -6.37
N GLY A 215 -12.17 -9.34 -5.82
CA GLY A 215 -11.91 -9.26 -4.39
C GLY A 215 -11.61 -7.83 -3.98
N PHE A 216 -12.08 -7.42 -2.80
CA PHE A 216 -11.73 -6.11 -2.26
C PHE A 216 -11.49 -6.13 -0.76
N LEU A 217 -10.62 -5.22 -0.36
CA LEU A 217 -10.18 -4.97 0.99
C LEU A 217 -10.22 -3.46 1.25
N ILE A 218 -11.20 -3.01 2.01
CA ILE A 218 -11.31 -1.60 2.39
C ILE A 218 -11.36 -1.51 3.91
N GLY A 219 -10.46 -0.69 4.46
CA GLY A 219 -10.38 -0.39 5.88
C GLY A 219 -10.35 1.11 6.07
N ILE A 220 -11.18 1.60 7.00
CA ILE A 220 -11.16 3.00 7.43
C ILE A 220 -11.09 3.08 8.95
N ASN A 221 -10.12 3.83 9.45
CA ASN A 221 -10.08 4.30 10.83
C ASN A 221 -10.73 5.69 10.87
N ALA A 222 -11.77 5.84 11.68
CA ALA A 222 -12.47 7.11 11.90
C ALA A 222 -12.88 7.21 13.37
N ASN A 223 -12.61 8.35 14.01
CA ASN A 223 -12.92 8.59 15.44
C ASN A 223 -12.42 7.45 16.35
N ASN A 224 -11.17 6.99 16.12
CA ASN A 224 -10.53 5.88 16.84
C ASN A 224 -11.24 4.52 16.74
N LYS A 225 -12.14 4.35 15.75
CA LYS A 225 -12.80 3.09 15.46
C LYS A 225 -12.49 2.64 14.04
N PHE A 226 -12.21 1.34 13.91
CA PHE A 226 -11.88 0.72 12.65
C PHE A 226 -13.10 0.04 12.01
N TYR A 227 -13.39 0.39 10.77
CA TYR A 227 -14.48 -0.14 9.97
C TYR A 227 -13.91 -0.93 8.79
N LYS A 228 -14.30 -2.20 8.68
CA LYS A 228 -13.91 -3.11 7.59
C LYS A 228 -15.04 -3.29 6.59
N PHE A 229 -14.74 -3.10 5.32
CA PHE A 229 -15.58 -3.47 4.18
C PHE A 229 -14.78 -4.40 3.28
N THR A 230 -15.05 -5.71 3.33
CA THR A 230 -14.27 -6.70 2.59
C THR A 230 -15.17 -7.75 1.99
N THR A 231 -14.69 -8.46 0.97
CA THR A 231 -15.40 -9.62 0.42
C THR A 231 -15.69 -10.67 1.51
N ILE A 232 -14.75 -10.89 2.44
CA ILE A 232 -14.89 -11.85 3.56
C ILE A 232 -16.09 -11.52 4.45
N ASN A 233 -16.32 -10.25 4.75
CA ASN A 233 -17.42 -9.84 5.63
C ASN A 233 -18.73 -9.56 4.87
N LYS A 234 -18.82 -10.02 3.62
CA LYS A 234 -19.99 -9.88 2.74
C LYS A 234 -20.40 -8.44 2.50
N SER A 235 -19.44 -7.51 2.54
CA SER A 235 -19.70 -6.16 2.05
C SER A 235 -19.95 -6.19 0.54
N LYS A 236 -20.58 -5.13 0.05
CA LYS A 236 -20.80 -4.88 -1.38
C LYS A 236 -20.04 -3.62 -1.77
N ILE A 237 -19.56 -3.54 -3.00
CA ILE A 237 -18.90 -2.34 -3.53
C ILE A 237 -19.52 -1.95 -4.87
N SER A 238 -19.59 -0.66 -5.16
CA SER A 238 -19.81 -0.15 -6.51
C SER A 238 -18.67 0.80 -6.89
N ILE A 239 -18.31 0.82 -8.17
CA ILE A 239 -17.17 1.57 -8.70
C ILE A 239 -17.66 2.38 -9.90
N LYS A 240 -17.39 3.69 -9.89
CA LYS A 240 -17.67 4.61 -11.01
C LYS A 240 -16.41 5.40 -11.34
N PHE A 241 -16.22 5.69 -12.62
CA PHE A 241 -15.19 6.61 -13.11
C PHE A 241 -15.91 7.79 -13.75
N ASP A 242 -15.37 8.98 -13.55
CA ASP A 242 -15.87 10.22 -14.10
C ASP A 242 -14.67 11.13 -14.38
N ASP A 243 -14.37 11.35 -15.67
CA ASP A 243 -13.15 12.01 -16.17
C ASP A 243 -11.87 11.58 -15.41
N GLU A 244 -11.28 12.47 -14.62
CA GLU A 244 -10.11 12.23 -13.78
C GLU A 244 -10.49 11.97 -12.32
N SER A 245 -11.55 11.18 -12.11
CA SER A 245 -11.97 10.76 -10.78
C SER A 245 -12.49 9.32 -10.73
N ILE A 246 -12.32 8.70 -9.57
CA ILE A 246 -12.88 7.41 -9.19
C ILE A 246 -13.79 7.58 -7.98
N ILE A 247 -14.97 6.97 -8.04
CA ILE A 247 -15.93 6.93 -6.95
C ILE A 247 -16.12 5.47 -6.53
N LEU A 248 -15.83 5.19 -5.25
CA LEU A 248 -16.04 3.88 -4.62
C LEU A 248 -17.13 4.03 -3.56
N GLU A 249 -18.17 3.21 -3.62
CA GLU A 249 -19.17 3.13 -2.57
C GLU A 249 -19.26 1.71 -2.03
N ALA A 250 -18.83 1.54 -0.77
CA ALA A 250 -18.85 0.27 -0.07
C ALA A 250 -20.00 0.22 0.95
N HIS A 251 -20.82 -0.82 0.86
CA HIS A 251 -21.95 -1.05 1.76
C HIS A 251 -21.69 -2.26 2.65
N LYS A 252 -21.92 -2.06 3.95
CA LYS A 252 -22.03 -3.12 4.95
C LYS A 252 -23.34 -2.94 5.69
N LYS A 253 -23.89 -3.98 6.33
CA LYS A 253 -25.22 -3.97 7.00
C LYS A 253 -25.56 -2.61 7.65
N ASP A 254 -24.66 -2.09 8.48
CA ASP A 254 -24.89 -0.91 9.30
C ASP A 254 -24.14 0.36 8.83
N CYS A 255 -23.28 0.29 7.81
CA CYS A 255 -22.48 1.44 7.39
C CYS A 255 -22.40 1.57 5.87
N ILE A 256 -22.20 2.80 5.39
CA ILE A 256 -21.85 3.12 4.00
C ILE A 256 -20.56 3.93 4.03
N LEU A 257 -19.60 3.55 3.20
CA LEU A 257 -18.39 4.31 2.96
C LEU A 257 -18.38 4.77 1.50
N LYS A 258 -18.27 6.07 1.27
CA LYS A 258 -18.06 6.68 -0.05
C LYS A 258 -16.68 7.28 -0.10
N LEU A 259 -15.93 6.95 -1.14
CA LEU A 259 -14.63 7.52 -1.45
C LEU A 259 -14.72 8.15 -2.84
N ARG A 260 -14.23 9.38 -2.99
CA ARG A 260 -14.02 10.01 -4.29
C ARG A 260 -12.56 10.43 -4.40
N GLY A 261 -11.81 9.69 -5.20
CA GLY A 261 -10.43 10.02 -5.54
C GLY A 261 -10.41 10.85 -6.82
N ILE A 262 -9.78 12.02 -6.78
CA ILE A 262 -9.58 12.93 -7.91
C ILE A 262 -8.08 12.96 -8.19
N TYR A 263 -7.71 12.89 -9.46
CA TYR A 263 -6.32 12.85 -9.91
C TYR A 263 -6.12 13.68 -11.17
N GLU A 264 -4.88 13.80 -11.62
CA GLU A 264 -4.53 14.33 -12.95
C GLU A 264 -3.66 13.28 -13.64
N GLU A 265 -3.99 12.87 -14.87
CA GLU A 265 -3.30 11.75 -15.53
C GLU A 265 -1.81 12.00 -15.77
N LYS A 266 -1.42 13.27 -15.92
CA LYS A 266 0.00 13.67 -16.09
C LYS A 266 0.87 13.40 -14.86
N ASN A 267 0.26 13.23 -13.68
CA ASN A 267 0.97 13.04 -12.41
C ASN A 267 1.14 11.55 -12.03
N PHE A 268 0.84 10.63 -12.94
CA PHE A 268 1.04 9.20 -12.73
C PHE A 268 2.47 8.78 -13.05
N MET A 269 3.04 7.98 -12.16
CA MET A 269 4.33 7.30 -12.30
C MET A 269 4.10 5.81 -12.58
N ASN A 270 4.94 5.20 -13.40
CA ASN A 270 4.85 3.78 -13.72
C ASN A 270 5.82 2.97 -12.85
N LEU A 271 5.34 2.53 -11.69
CA LEU A 271 6.09 1.73 -10.73
C LEU A 271 6.29 0.31 -11.25
N PHE A 272 7.40 -0.29 -10.83
CA PHE A 272 7.70 -1.67 -11.16
C PHE A 272 6.91 -2.61 -10.26
N ALA A 273 6.24 -3.58 -10.88
CA ALA A 273 5.50 -4.64 -10.22
C ALA A 273 5.81 -5.99 -10.88
N PRO A 274 5.70 -7.10 -10.13
CA PRO A 274 6.02 -8.44 -10.61
C PRO A 274 4.93 -8.97 -11.57
N ARG A 275 5.35 -9.33 -12.79
CA ARG A 275 4.52 -9.94 -13.84
C ARG A 275 5.38 -10.90 -14.65
N GLU A 276 4.88 -12.10 -14.88
CA GLU A 276 5.52 -13.07 -15.80
C GLU A 276 7.04 -13.26 -15.55
N ASP A 277 7.41 -13.45 -14.28
CA ASP A 277 8.82 -13.64 -13.85
C ASP A 277 9.74 -12.45 -14.16
N LYS A 278 9.19 -11.23 -14.19
CA LYS A 278 9.94 -9.96 -14.30
C LYS A 278 9.34 -8.88 -13.40
N MET A 279 10.14 -7.88 -13.07
CA MET A 279 9.65 -6.59 -12.56
C MET A 279 9.42 -5.67 -13.77
N VAL A 280 8.19 -5.18 -13.94
CA VAL A 280 7.79 -4.38 -15.11
C VAL A 280 7.00 -3.12 -14.68
N PRO A 281 7.12 -1.99 -15.40
CA PRO A 281 6.52 -0.71 -15.01
C PRO A 281 5.02 -0.66 -15.33
N ILE A 282 4.20 -1.41 -14.58
CA ILE A 282 2.75 -1.59 -14.85
C ILE A 282 1.84 -1.03 -13.75
N ALA A 283 2.40 -0.65 -12.60
CA ALA A 283 1.67 -0.08 -11.49
C ALA A 283 1.61 1.45 -11.68
N ARG A 284 0.52 1.96 -12.25
CA ARG A 284 0.38 3.39 -12.51
C ARG A 284 -0.11 4.06 -11.23
N GLU A 285 0.74 4.79 -10.54
CA GLU A 285 0.41 5.44 -9.27
C GLU A 285 0.62 6.95 -9.31
N THR A 286 -0.30 7.71 -8.72
CA THR A 286 -0.06 9.10 -8.32
C THR A 286 -0.14 9.25 -6.80
N LEU A 287 0.72 10.12 -6.26
CA LEU A 287 0.70 10.55 -4.85
C LEU A 287 0.17 11.98 -4.68
N GLN A 288 -0.34 12.59 -5.76
CA GLN A 288 -0.90 13.94 -5.77
C GLN A 288 -2.43 13.95 -5.72
N GLY A 289 -3.05 12.79 -5.54
CA GLY A 289 -4.51 12.68 -5.55
C GLY A 289 -5.16 13.50 -4.44
N ARG A 290 -6.39 13.96 -4.69
CA ARG A 290 -7.30 14.45 -3.65
C ARG A 290 -8.32 13.35 -3.35
N LEU A 291 -8.50 13.03 -2.08
CA LEU A 291 -9.46 12.02 -1.64
C LEU A 291 -10.51 12.64 -0.75
N GLU A 292 -11.77 12.49 -1.13
CA GLU A 292 -12.95 12.90 -0.37
C GLU A 292 -13.61 11.65 0.21
N VAL A 293 -13.96 11.69 1.50
CA VAL A 293 -14.42 10.51 2.23
C VAL A 293 -15.66 10.84 3.04
N ILE A 294 -16.70 10.01 2.89
CA ILE A 294 -17.88 10.02 3.74
C ILE A 294 -18.08 8.63 4.32
N LEU A 295 -18.08 8.52 5.65
CA LEU A 295 -18.50 7.33 6.38
C LEU A 295 -19.80 7.64 7.11
N TYR A 296 -20.84 6.87 6.81
CA TYR A 296 -22.19 7.07 7.32
C TYR A 296 -22.70 5.83 8.05
N ASP A 297 -23.27 6.03 9.24
CA ASP A 297 -23.93 4.99 10.04
C ASP A 297 -25.43 4.95 9.70
N LYS A 298 -25.88 3.82 9.15
CA LYS A 298 -27.28 3.60 8.77
C LYS A 298 -28.20 3.42 9.97
N LYS A 299 -27.67 3.00 11.13
CA LYS A 299 -28.47 2.74 12.33
C LYS A 299 -28.83 4.03 13.05
N SER A 300 -27.84 4.91 13.26
CA SER A 300 -28.09 6.22 13.89
C SER A 300 -28.52 7.29 12.91
N ASN A 301 -28.40 7.05 11.59
CA ASN A 301 -28.62 8.05 10.54
C ASN A 301 -27.67 9.25 10.66
N GLU A 302 -26.39 8.99 10.95
CA GLU A 302 -25.39 10.01 11.20
C GLU A 302 -24.14 9.84 10.33
N ILE A 303 -23.50 10.95 10.01
CA ILE A 303 -22.18 10.98 9.38
C ILE A 303 -21.13 10.80 10.48
N ILE A 304 -20.40 9.69 10.43
CA ILE A 304 -19.27 9.40 11.34
C ILE A 304 -18.05 10.23 10.92
N LEU A 305 -17.82 10.35 9.62
CA LEU A 305 -16.71 11.09 9.04
C LEU A 305 -17.15 11.73 7.72
N ASN A 306 -16.84 13.00 7.52
CA ASN A 306 -16.89 13.68 6.23
C ASN A 306 -15.66 14.58 6.15
N ASP A 307 -14.65 14.16 5.40
CA ASP A 307 -13.37 14.84 5.36
C ASP A 307 -12.70 14.65 3.99
N SER A 308 -11.62 15.39 3.77
CA SER A 308 -10.78 15.22 2.59
C SER A 308 -9.30 15.34 2.94
N CYS A 309 -8.46 14.69 2.14
CA CYS A 309 -7.02 14.87 2.18
C CYS A 309 -6.49 15.16 0.77
N ASN A 310 -5.47 15.99 0.70
CA ASN A 310 -4.57 15.99 -0.46
C ASN A 310 -3.52 14.89 -0.27
N CYS A 311 -2.67 14.71 -1.27
CA CYS A 311 -1.58 13.74 -1.21
C CYS A 311 -2.08 12.28 -1.09
N ALA A 312 -3.27 11.98 -1.59
CA ALA A 312 -3.80 10.63 -1.65
C ALA A 312 -3.02 9.80 -2.68
N GLY A 313 -2.82 8.51 -2.36
CA GLY A 313 -2.31 7.52 -3.28
C GLY A 313 -3.48 7.00 -4.12
N ILE A 314 -3.35 7.03 -5.44
CA ILE A 314 -4.32 6.44 -6.37
C ILE A 314 -3.52 5.65 -7.38
N GLU A 315 -3.78 4.36 -7.47
CA GLU A 315 -3.05 3.43 -8.33
C GLU A 315 -4.01 2.59 -9.17
N PHE A 316 -3.65 2.42 -10.45
CA PHE A 316 -4.36 1.63 -11.42
C PHE A 316 -3.41 0.69 -12.15
N SER A 317 -3.86 -0.54 -12.40
CA SER A 317 -3.10 -1.47 -13.25
C SER A 317 -3.99 -2.40 -14.05
N GLY A 318 -3.49 -2.85 -15.20
CA GLY A 318 -4.21 -3.69 -16.15
C GLY A 318 -5.50 -3.04 -16.66
N ASN A 319 -6.46 -3.86 -17.08
CA ASN A 319 -7.78 -3.37 -17.46
C ASN A 319 -8.66 -3.11 -16.22
N TYR A 320 -8.24 -2.16 -15.39
CA TYR A 320 -8.89 -1.86 -14.10
C TYR A 320 -10.36 -1.43 -14.24
N LYS A 321 -10.79 -0.95 -15.42
CA LYS A 321 -12.19 -0.57 -15.69
C LYS A 321 -13.14 -1.77 -15.73
N GLU A 322 -12.65 -2.97 -16.06
CA GLU A 322 -13.47 -4.20 -16.01
C GLU A 322 -13.96 -4.52 -14.59
N LEU A 323 -13.24 -4.07 -13.55
CA LEU A 323 -13.64 -4.24 -12.15
C LEU A 323 -14.97 -3.55 -11.81
N MET A 324 -15.46 -2.65 -12.65
CA MET A 324 -16.79 -2.04 -12.49
C MET A 324 -17.92 -3.01 -12.87
N MET A 325 -17.72 -3.77 -13.95
CA MET A 325 -18.78 -4.60 -14.55
C MET A 325 -19.17 -5.75 -13.62
N ASP A 326 -18.20 -6.28 -12.86
CA ASP A 326 -18.41 -7.33 -11.86
C ASP A 326 -19.17 -6.87 -10.61
N ASN A 327 -19.36 -5.56 -10.43
CA ASN A 327 -19.81 -4.95 -9.17
C ASN A 327 -21.15 -4.17 -9.27
N ASN A 328 -21.84 -4.26 -10.41
CA ASN A 328 -23.20 -3.73 -10.53
C ASN A 328 -24.20 -4.70 -9.86
N TYR A 329 -24.76 -4.29 -8.72
CA TYR A 329 -25.75 -5.05 -7.97
C TYR A 329 -27.18 -4.79 -8.40
#